data_AF-A0A238C5B1-F1
#
_entry.id   AF-A0A238C5B1-F1
#
_cell.length_a   1.000
_cell.length_b   1.000
_cell.length_c   1.000
_cell.angle_alpha   90.00
_cell.angle_beta   90.00
_cell.angle_gamma   90.00
#
_symmetry.space_group_name_H-M   'P 1'
#
loop_
_entity.id
_entity.type
_entity.pdbx_description
1 polymer ?
#
loop_
_entity_poly.entity_id
_entity_poly.type
_entity_poly.pdbx_seq_one_letter_code
_entity_poly.pdbx_strand_id
1 'polypeptide(L)'
;MKISNKKKTNSFSRKVCVHCKCDRTDHEATSRNRKLTASERIGILPSLEMLSTGTSQTTRRTDAPGSTSHGYSWVPPGLTRVKVEEYMAQLPNHVVPRINSSGEKFRERQLMLQLPRQDLSLAYCKHLSNSVERKLYEEFINARNEIALDIGFVCPVLPKQMECKKCRGILERNEMAVIAPKLGENNGWHPACFTCATCEQLLIDLTYCVKDGIIYCERHYAELHKPRCHACDEVSFPY
;
A
#
# COMPACT_ATOMS: atom_id res chain seq x y z
N MET A 1 -48.04 24.25 11.95
CA MET A 1 -47.99 22.90 12.54
C MET A 1 -47.83 21.92 11.38
N LYS A 2 -46.83 21.04 11.22
CA LYS A 2 -45.79 20.47 12.09
C LYS A 2 -44.49 20.37 11.28
N ILE A 3 -43.37 20.77 11.88
CA ILE A 3 -42.02 20.57 11.35
C ILE A 3 -41.59 19.14 11.72
N SER A 4 -41.37 18.28 10.72
CA SER A 4 -40.87 16.92 10.96
C SER A 4 -39.35 16.95 11.17
N ASN A 5 -38.96 16.83 12.43
CA ASN A 5 -37.57 16.70 12.87
C ASN A 5 -36.99 15.36 12.41
N LYS A 6 -36.07 15.38 11.43
CA LYS A 6 -35.19 14.24 11.13
C LYS A 6 -34.28 13.99 12.34
N LYS A 7 -34.54 12.91 13.08
CA LYS A 7 -33.61 12.37 14.10
C LYS A 7 -32.27 12.06 13.42
N LYS A 8 -31.26 12.91 13.65
CA LYS A 8 -29.86 12.54 13.46
C LYS A 8 -29.54 11.42 14.45
N THR A 9 -29.48 10.18 13.98
CA THR A 9 -28.92 9.07 14.74
C THR A 9 -27.42 9.32 14.87
N ASN A 10 -27.02 9.85 16.01
CA ASN A 10 -25.63 10.10 16.37
C ASN A 10 -24.94 8.73 16.54
N SER A 11 -24.20 8.29 15.52
CA SER A 11 -23.34 7.11 15.61
C SER A 11 -22.17 7.43 16.54
N PHE A 12 -22.32 7.11 17.82
CA PHE A 12 -21.21 7.12 18.77
C PHE A 12 -20.28 5.94 18.45
N SER A 13 -19.38 6.13 17.48
CA SER A 13 -18.25 5.22 17.27
C SER A 13 -17.44 5.14 18.56
N ARG A 14 -17.35 3.95 19.17
CA ARG A 14 -16.63 3.73 20.43
C ARG A 14 -15.15 4.12 20.26
N LYS A 15 -14.69 5.11 21.03
CA LYS A 15 -13.30 5.61 21.03
C LYS A 15 -12.29 4.65 21.65
N VAL A 16 -12.77 3.56 22.24
CA VAL A 16 -12.00 2.66 23.10
C VAL A 16 -12.25 1.23 22.67
N CYS A 17 -11.20 0.42 22.63
CA CYS A 17 -11.29 -0.99 22.21
C CYS A 17 -12.17 -1.77 23.18
N VAL A 18 -13.11 -2.55 22.65
CA VAL A 18 -13.92 -3.46 23.48
C VAL A 18 -13.09 -4.60 24.09
N HIS A 19 -11.90 -4.87 23.54
CA HIS A 19 -10.96 -5.88 24.03
C HIS A 19 -9.84 -5.32 24.93
N CYS A 20 -9.15 -4.22 24.58
CA CYS A 20 -8.04 -3.66 25.40
C CYS A 20 -8.45 -2.55 26.38
N LYS A 21 -9.59 -1.90 26.19
CA LYS A 21 -9.96 -0.64 26.90
C LYS A 21 -8.93 0.51 26.78
N CYS A 22 -8.07 0.48 25.77
CA CYS A 22 -7.01 1.46 25.53
C CYS A 22 -7.35 2.44 24.39
N ASP A 23 -6.69 3.60 24.35
CA ASP A 23 -6.85 4.61 23.31
C ASP A 23 -5.95 4.29 22.10
N ARG A 24 -6.34 4.76 20.91
CA ARG A 24 -5.58 4.55 19.67
C ARG A 24 -4.15 5.10 19.74
N THR A 25 -3.93 6.17 20.51
CA THR A 25 -2.59 6.78 20.68
C THR A 25 -1.61 5.84 21.40
N ASP A 26 -2.08 4.92 22.22
CA ASP A 26 -1.23 3.97 22.97
C ASP A 26 -0.57 2.93 22.05
N HIS A 27 -1.12 2.73 20.86
CA HIS A 27 -0.60 1.80 19.85
C HIS A 27 0.32 2.45 18.81
N GLU A 28 0.34 3.79 18.70
CA GLU A 28 1.22 4.50 17.76
C GLU A 28 2.68 4.60 18.25
N ALA A 29 2.93 4.41 19.55
CA ALA A 29 4.19 4.81 20.20
C ALA A 29 5.38 3.82 20.10
N THR A 30 5.30 2.71 19.34
CA THR A 30 6.34 1.64 19.39
C THR A 30 7.20 1.47 18.12
N SER A 31 7.28 2.49 17.26
CA SER A 31 8.15 2.43 16.08
C SER A 31 9.44 3.22 16.28
N ARG A 32 10.38 2.68 17.08
CA ARG A 32 11.75 3.22 17.14
C ARG A 32 12.44 3.02 15.77
N ASN A 33 12.63 4.13 15.04
CA ASN A 33 13.76 4.42 14.14
C ASN A 33 14.29 3.30 13.22
N ARG A 34 13.43 2.68 12.40
CA ARG A 34 13.91 1.99 11.18
C ARG A 34 13.01 2.36 10.01
N LYS A 35 13.55 3.14 9.07
CA LYS A 35 12.89 3.51 7.80
C LYS A 35 12.83 2.25 6.93
N LEU A 36 11.71 1.54 7.02
CA LEU A 36 11.46 0.32 6.23
C LEU A 36 10.67 0.65 4.96
N THR A 37 10.90 -0.10 3.89
CA THR A 37 10.02 -0.13 2.71
C THR A 37 8.81 -1.04 2.95
N ALA A 38 7.76 -0.91 2.14
CA ALA A 38 6.64 -1.85 2.20
C ALA A 38 7.08 -3.30 1.94
N SER A 39 7.94 -3.53 0.95
CA SER A 39 8.52 -4.84 0.63
C SER A 39 9.22 -5.48 1.84
N GLU A 40 10.00 -4.70 2.59
CA GLU A 40 10.66 -5.17 3.82
C GLU A 40 9.66 -5.46 4.95
N ARG A 41 8.53 -4.74 4.99
CA ARG A 41 7.49 -4.97 6.00
C ARG A 41 6.64 -6.20 5.71
N ILE A 42 6.35 -6.47 4.44
CA ILE A 42 5.52 -7.61 4.01
C ILE A 42 6.35 -8.87 3.71
N GLY A 43 7.68 -8.76 3.64
CA GLY A 43 8.58 -9.89 3.34
C GLY A 43 8.57 -10.33 1.88
N ILE A 44 8.01 -9.53 0.97
CA ILE A 44 7.97 -9.80 -0.47
C ILE A 44 9.08 -8.95 -1.13
N LEU A 45 10.08 -9.62 -1.71
CA LEU A 45 11.08 -8.95 -2.52
C LEU A 45 10.49 -8.60 -3.90
N PRO A 46 10.84 -7.44 -4.49
CA PRO A 46 10.52 -7.17 -5.89
C PRO A 46 11.06 -8.30 -6.79
N SER A 47 10.23 -8.80 -7.70
CA SER A 47 10.59 -9.94 -8.56
C SER A 47 11.83 -9.65 -9.43
N LEU A 48 12.64 -10.67 -9.78
CA LEU A 48 13.86 -10.51 -10.60
C LEU A 48 13.57 -9.92 -11.99
N GLU A 49 12.38 -10.16 -12.54
CA GLU A 49 11.92 -9.56 -13.80
C GLU A 49 11.79 -8.03 -13.68
N MET A 50 11.47 -7.50 -12.49
CA MET A 50 11.39 -6.06 -12.19
C MET A 50 12.77 -5.39 -12.21
N LEU A 51 13.84 -6.16 -12.00
CA LEU A 51 15.23 -5.70 -12.01
C LEU A 51 15.85 -5.78 -13.42
N SER A 52 15.16 -6.45 -14.37
CA SER A 52 15.74 -6.89 -15.64
C SER A 52 15.25 -6.12 -16.87
N THR A 53 14.36 -5.13 -16.73
CA THR A 53 13.91 -4.28 -17.85
C THR A 53 14.96 -3.30 -18.38
N GLY A 54 16.22 -3.39 -17.92
CA GLY A 54 17.36 -2.78 -18.58
C GLY A 54 17.87 -3.67 -19.72
N THR A 55 17.61 -3.26 -20.96
CA THR A 55 18.13 -3.86 -22.21
C THR A 55 19.56 -4.40 -22.09
N SER A 56 19.76 -5.63 -22.56
CA SER A 56 21.06 -6.24 -22.84
C SER A 56 21.93 -5.33 -23.71
N GLN A 57 22.89 -4.64 -23.11
CA GLN A 57 24.15 -4.28 -23.77
C GLN A 57 25.24 -3.92 -22.75
N THR A 58 26.32 -4.67 -22.85
CA THR A 58 27.60 -4.56 -22.14
C THR A 58 28.16 -3.13 -22.10
N THR A 59 28.21 -2.50 -20.93
CA THR A 59 29.31 -1.61 -20.48
C THR A 59 29.32 -1.53 -18.94
N ARG A 60 30.43 -1.03 -18.39
CA ARG A 60 30.94 -1.26 -17.04
C ARG A 60 30.23 -0.39 -15.97
N ARG A 61 29.89 -1.00 -14.83
CA ARG A 61 29.70 -0.46 -13.46
C ARG A 61 29.36 1.05 -13.33
N THR A 62 28.14 1.39 -12.87
CA THR A 62 27.84 2.33 -11.73
C THR A 62 26.35 2.74 -11.56
N ASP A 63 25.36 2.15 -12.24
CA ASP A 63 23.99 2.74 -12.26
C ASP A 63 22.88 1.98 -11.50
N ALA A 64 23.19 1.22 -10.46
CA ALA A 64 22.12 0.69 -9.61
C ALA A 64 21.89 1.66 -8.44
N PRO A 65 20.76 2.40 -8.40
CA PRO A 65 20.30 2.81 -7.08
C PRO A 65 18.80 2.60 -6.94
N GLY A 66 18.45 1.38 -6.51
CA GLY A 66 17.29 1.15 -5.64
C GLY A 66 17.55 1.60 -4.19
N SER A 67 18.46 2.55 -3.97
CA SER A 67 18.82 3.06 -2.65
C SER A 67 18.53 4.56 -2.58
N THR A 68 18.15 5.02 -1.39
CA THR A 68 17.86 6.38 -0.92
C THR A 68 18.85 7.50 -1.29
N SER A 69 19.83 7.26 -2.17
CA SER A 69 20.86 8.21 -2.64
C SER A 69 20.31 9.37 -3.50
N HIS A 70 19.03 9.36 -3.85
CA HIS A 70 18.38 10.37 -4.69
C HIS A 70 17.72 11.52 -3.90
N GLY A 71 17.93 11.61 -2.58
CA GLY A 71 17.25 12.61 -1.75
C GLY A 71 15.78 12.29 -1.49
N TYR A 72 15.34 11.07 -1.78
CA TYR A 72 14.02 10.53 -1.47
C TYR A 72 14.13 9.42 -0.41
N SER A 73 13.17 9.34 0.49
CA SER A 73 13.07 8.27 1.49
C SER A 73 12.58 6.94 0.89
N TRP A 74 12.08 6.97 -0.35
CA TRP A 74 11.74 5.80 -1.16
C TRP A 74 11.68 6.17 -2.64
N VAL A 75 12.08 5.24 -3.51
CA VAL A 75 11.96 5.35 -4.97
C VAL A 75 11.47 4.00 -5.54
N PRO A 76 10.75 3.99 -6.67
CA PRO A 76 10.42 2.74 -7.34
C PRO A 76 11.69 1.97 -7.72
N PRO A 77 11.73 0.64 -7.50
CA PRO A 77 12.90 -0.18 -7.84
C PRO A 77 13.09 -0.25 -9.37
N GLY A 78 14.34 -0.46 -9.81
CA GLY A 78 14.66 -0.73 -11.22
C GLY A 78 14.69 0.49 -12.15
N LEU A 79 14.49 1.71 -11.63
CA LEU A 79 14.54 2.94 -12.41
C LEU A 79 15.90 3.64 -12.37
N THR A 80 16.28 4.26 -13.48
CA THR A 80 17.41 5.21 -13.52
C THR A 80 17.04 6.52 -12.81
N ARG A 81 18.04 7.32 -12.42
CA ARG A 81 17.81 8.62 -11.76
C ARG A 81 16.84 9.52 -12.52
N VAL A 82 16.99 9.62 -13.84
CA VAL A 82 16.12 10.45 -14.69
C VAL A 82 14.68 9.95 -14.64
N LYS A 83 14.49 8.63 -14.72
CA LYS A 83 13.16 8.01 -14.62
C LYS A 83 12.54 8.13 -13.23
N VAL A 84 13.34 8.14 -12.17
CA VAL A 84 12.85 8.45 -10.81
C VAL A 84 12.29 9.87 -10.74
N GLU A 85 13.01 10.87 -11.24
CA GLU A 85 12.53 12.26 -11.26
C GLU A 85 11.26 12.41 -12.10
N GLU A 86 11.21 11.78 -13.28
CA GLU A 86 10.00 11.74 -14.13
C GLU A 86 8.80 11.11 -13.41
N TYR A 87 9.00 10.03 -12.65
CA TYR A 87 7.95 9.40 -11.85
C TYR A 87 7.46 10.34 -10.75
N MET A 88 8.38 10.93 -9.98
CA MET A 88 8.05 11.80 -8.84
C MET A 88 7.33 13.08 -9.30
N ALA A 89 7.66 13.61 -10.49
CA ALA A 89 7.01 14.77 -11.07
C ALA A 89 5.54 14.54 -11.44
N GLN A 90 5.12 13.28 -11.62
CA GLN A 90 3.73 12.91 -11.91
C GLN A 90 2.87 12.76 -10.65
N LEU A 91 3.45 12.91 -9.45
CA LEU A 91 2.75 12.80 -8.18
C LEU A 91 2.43 14.18 -7.58
N PRO A 92 1.36 14.32 -6.78
CA PRO A 92 1.12 15.55 -6.03
C PRO A 92 2.30 15.92 -5.12
N ASN A 93 2.72 17.18 -5.11
CA ASN A 93 3.91 17.62 -4.36
C ASN A 93 3.92 17.21 -2.87
N HIS A 94 2.75 17.17 -2.22
CA HIS A 94 2.64 16.85 -0.80
C HIS A 94 2.81 15.35 -0.48
N VAL A 95 2.78 14.47 -1.49
CA VAL A 95 2.99 13.02 -1.31
C VAL A 95 4.39 12.56 -1.74
N VAL A 96 5.16 13.41 -2.43
CA VAL A 96 6.51 13.08 -2.90
C VAL A 96 7.45 12.91 -1.71
N PRO A 97 8.06 11.73 -1.49
CA PRO A 97 8.76 11.41 -0.26
C PRO A 97 10.21 11.93 -0.24
N ARG A 98 10.41 13.24 -0.40
CA ARG A 98 11.74 13.86 -0.27
C ARG A 98 12.22 13.76 1.18
N ILE A 99 13.50 13.47 1.40
CA ILE A 99 14.09 13.39 2.76
C ILE A 99 13.87 14.71 3.49
N ASN A 100 13.45 14.64 4.76
CA ASN A 100 13.10 15.74 5.65
C ASN A 100 11.90 16.60 5.18
N SER A 101 11.09 16.12 4.25
CA SER A 101 9.91 16.84 3.75
C SER A 101 8.60 16.41 4.43
N SER A 102 7.52 17.16 4.19
CA SER A 102 6.17 16.72 4.56
C SER A 102 5.76 15.42 3.87
N GLY A 103 6.25 15.17 2.65
CA GLY A 103 5.94 13.96 1.90
C GLY A 103 6.60 12.71 2.49
N GLU A 104 7.80 12.83 3.08
CA GLU A 104 8.41 11.72 3.83
C GLU A 104 7.56 11.35 5.04
N LYS A 105 7.14 12.34 5.85
CA LYS A 105 6.26 12.13 7.00
C LYS A 105 4.90 11.55 6.57
N PHE A 106 4.36 12.03 5.44
CA PHE A 106 3.15 11.49 4.86
C PHE A 106 3.32 10.02 4.49
N ARG A 107 4.43 9.67 3.81
CA ARG A 107 4.76 8.28 3.46
C ARG A 107 4.87 7.39 4.69
N GLU A 108 5.58 7.81 5.73
CA GLU A 108 5.69 7.06 6.99
C GLU A 108 4.32 6.78 7.62
N ARG A 109 3.44 7.80 7.63
CA ARG A 109 2.05 7.63 8.10
C ARG A 109 1.27 6.65 7.22
N GLN A 110 1.35 6.78 5.90
CA GLN A 110 0.67 5.87 4.97
C GLN A 110 1.16 4.43 5.11
N LEU A 111 2.46 4.22 5.34
CA LEU A 111 3.03 2.90 5.59
C LEU A 111 2.35 2.26 6.81
N MET A 112 2.21 2.98 7.92
CA MET A 112 1.55 2.47 9.12
C MET A 112 0.05 2.24 8.94
N LEU A 113 -0.64 3.11 8.20
CA LEU A 113 -2.08 3.01 8.00
C LEU A 113 -2.47 1.92 6.98
N GLN A 114 -1.77 1.86 5.86
CA GLN A 114 -2.08 0.95 4.77
C GLN A 114 -1.58 -0.47 5.01
N LEU A 115 -0.49 -0.64 5.79
CA LEU A 115 0.07 -1.93 6.19
C LEU A 115 0.14 -1.99 7.74
N PRO A 116 -0.96 -2.25 8.45
CA PRO A 116 -0.95 -2.37 9.91
C PRO A 116 -0.07 -3.53 10.37
N ARG A 117 0.72 -3.37 11.44
CA ARG A 117 1.59 -4.47 11.93
C ARG A 117 0.82 -5.70 12.37
N GLN A 118 -0.38 -5.47 12.88
CA GLN A 118 -1.37 -6.47 13.30
C GLN A 118 -1.82 -7.35 12.13
N ASP A 119 -1.66 -6.89 10.90
CA ASP A 119 -2.03 -7.64 9.69
C ASP A 119 -0.78 -8.32 9.07
N LEU A 120 0.41 -8.10 9.64
CA LEU A 120 1.67 -8.66 9.14
C LEU A 120 2.18 -9.83 9.98
N SER A 121 1.86 -9.85 11.27
CA SER A 121 2.32 -10.92 12.16
C SER A 121 1.45 -11.04 13.41
N LEU A 122 1.17 -12.30 13.77
CA LEU A 122 0.54 -12.67 15.05
C LEU A 122 1.24 -12.05 16.27
N ALA A 123 2.54 -11.80 16.21
CA ALA A 123 3.30 -11.21 17.32
C ALA A 123 2.80 -9.81 17.70
N TYR A 124 2.10 -9.13 16.79
CA TYR A 124 1.52 -7.81 17.02
C TYR A 124 0.03 -7.86 17.39
N CYS A 125 -0.60 -9.03 17.35
CA CYS A 125 -2.00 -9.24 17.74
C CYS A 125 -2.08 -9.56 19.25
N LYS A 126 -2.71 -8.68 20.02
CA LYS A 126 -2.87 -8.83 21.47
C LYS A 126 -4.16 -9.56 21.85
N HIS A 127 -5.15 -9.65 20.95
CA HIS A 127 -6.51 -10.07 21.29
C HIS A 127 -7.00 -11.34 20.59
N LEU A 128 -6.12 -12.06 19.90
CA LEU A 128 -6.40 -13.42 19.42
C LEU A 128 -6.22 -14.40 20.60
N SER A 129 -7.31 -14.67 21.29
CA SER A 129 -7.35 -15.28 22.62
C SER A 129 -7.16 -16.79 22.61
N ASN A 130 -7.62 -17.47 21.56
CA ASN A 130 -7.62 -18.93 21.47
C ASN A 130 -6.93 -19.44 20.20
N SER A 131 -6.65 -20.74 20.16
CA SER A 131 -5.96 -21.40 19.04
C SER A 131 -6.75 -21.36 17.73
N VAL A 132 -8.09 -21.36 17.80
CA VAL A 132 -8.96 -21.30 16.62
C VAL A 132 -8.87 -19.93 15.96
N GLU A 133 -8.99 -18.85 16.73
CA GLU A 133 -8.83 -17.47 16.24
C GLU A 133 -7.44 -17.25 15.60
N ARG A 134 -6.38 -17.78 16.23
CA ARG A 134 -5.02 -17.71 15.68
C ARG A 134 -4.90 -18.44 14.36
N LYS A 135 -5.47 -19.65 14.25
CA LYS A 135 -5.48 -20.42 13.00
C LYS A 135 -6.27 -19.70 11.90
N LEU A 136 -7.45 -19.16 12.21
CA LEU A 136 -8.25 -18.39 11.25
C LEU A 136 -7.52 -17.12 10.78
N TYR A 137 -6.79 -16.45 11.69
CA TYR A 137 -5.92 -15.34 11.34
C TYR A 137 -4.82 -15.78 10.38
N GLU A 138 -4.09 -16.86 10.69
CA GLU A 138 -3.01 -17.37 9.84
C GLU A 138 -3.51 -17.74 8.44
N GLU A 139 -4.62 -18.47 8.36
CA GLU A 139 -5.28 -18.80 7.10
C GLU A 139 -5.65 -17.54 6.30
N PHE A 140 -6.19 -16.53 6.98
CA PHE A 140 -6.54 -15.26 6.35
C PHE A 140 -5.31 -14.51 5.80
N ILE A 141 -4.22 -14.42 6.58
CA ILE A 141 -2.98 -13.76 6.15
C ILE A 141 -2.33 -14.53 5.00
N ASN A 142 -2.28 -15.86 5.08
CA ASN A 142 -1.71 -16.70 4.03
C ASN A 142 -2.51 -16.55 2.73
N ALA A 143 -3.84 -16.67 2.79
CA ALA A 143 -4.70 -16.47 1.63
C ALA A 143 -4.54 -15.07 1.03
N ARG A 144 -4.47 -14.03 1.86
CA ARG A 144 -4.19 -12.67 1.38
C ARG A 144 -2.83 -12.60 0.69
N ASN A 145 -1.77 -13.08 1.32
CA ASN A 145 -0.40 -12.95 0.81
C ASN A 145 -0.22 -13.72 -0.50
N GLU A 146 -0.77 -14.92 -0.60
CA GLU A 146 -0.65 -15.76 -1.79
C GLU A 146 -1.57 -15.27 -2.92
N ILE A 147 -2.84 -15.00 -2.61
CA ILE A 147 -3.88 -14.84 -3.64
C ILE A 147 -4.09 -13.36 -3.98
N ALA A 148 -4.00 -12.45 -3.02
CA ALA A 148 -4.43 -11.05 -3.21
C ALA A 148 -3.30 -10.02 -3.23
N LEU A 149 -2.30 -10.15 -2.37
CA LEU A 149 -1.21 -9.19 -2.17
C LEU A 149 -0.16 -9.31 -3.27
N ASP A 150 0.34 -8.18 -3.75
CA ASP A 150 1.44 -8.09 -4.70
C ASP A 150 2.07 -6.68 -4.67
N ILE A 151 3.19 -6.50 -5.36
CA ILE A 151 3.87 -5.21 -5.53
C ILE A 151 3.85 -4.82 -7.00
N GLY A 152 3.28 -3.67 -7.30
CA GLY A 152 3.28 -3.09 -8.64
C GLY A 152 4.66 -2.58 -9.00
N PHE A 153 4.89 -2.35 -10.29
CA PHE A 153 6.16 -1.79 -10.76
C PHE A 153 5.95 -0.67 -11.74
N VAL A 154 6.96 0.18 -11.85
CA VAL A 154 6.96 1.26 -12.82
C VAL A 154 7.56 0.74 -14.11
N CYS A 155 6.74 0.67 -15.16
CA CYS A 155 7.20 0.50 -16.53
C CYS A 155 7.65 1.89 -17.04
N PRO A 156 8.97 2.11 -17.25
CA PRO A 156 9.47 3.44 -17.61
C PRO A 156 9.14 3.85 -19.06
N VAL A 157 8.81 2.87 -19.90
CA VAL A 157 8.50 3.01 -21.33
C VAL A 157 7.47 1.94 -21.69
N LEU A 158 6.20 2.33 -21.81
CA LEU A 158 5.12 1.43 -22.20
C LEU A 158 5.34 0.86 -23.61
N PRO A 159 5.27 -0.47 -23.80
CA PRO A 159 5.49 -1.08 -25.10
C PRO A 159 4.34 -0.81 -26.10
N LYS A 160 3.14 -0.57 -25.57
CA LYS A 160 1.91 -0.31 -26.33
C LYS A 160 0.97 0.62 -25.57
N GLN A 161 0.08 1.27 -26.31
CA GLN A 161 -1.00 2.08 -25.75
C GLN A 161 -1.98 1.19 -24.96
N MET A 162 -2.48 1.69 -23.83
CA MET A 162 -3.53 1.04 -23.05
C MET A 162 -4.37 2.04 -22.26
N GLU A 163 -5.48 1.58 -21.69
CA GLU A 163 -6.37 2.42 -20.89
C GLU A 163 -6.00 2.35 -19.40
N CYS A 164 -5.91 3.52 -18.74
CA CYS A 164 -5.72 3.58 -17.31
C CYS A 164 -6.95 3.04 -16.57
N LYS A 165 -6.71 2.04 -15.72
CA LYS A 165 -7.77 1.35 -14.97
C LYS A 165 -8.55 2.20 -13.97
N LYS A 166 -8.01 3.35 -13.54
CA LYS A 166 -8.69 4.27 -12.62
C LYS A 166 -9.42 5.39 -13.38
N CYS A 167 -8.69 6.24 -14.08
CA CYS A 167 -9.27 7.44 -14.70
C CYS A 167 -9.90 7.20 -16.06
N ARG A 168 -9.74 6.01 -16.66
CA ARG A 168 -10.20 5.66 -18.02
C ARG A 168 -9.53 6.49 -19.13
N GLY A 169 -8.54 7.31 -18.77
CA GLY A 169 -7.67 8.03 -19.70
C GLY A 169 -6.69 7.10 -20.39
N ILE A 170 -6.13 7.56 -21.50
CA ILE A 170 -5.19 6.80 -22.32
C ILE A 170 -3.78 6.91 -21.72
N LEU A 171 -3.08 5.79 -21.65
CA LEU A 171 -1.64 5.69 -21.41
C LEU A 171 -0.96 5.46 -22.76
N GLU A 172 -0.20 6.44 -23.23
CA GLU A 172 0.39 6.38 -24.57
C GLU A 172 1.61 5.46 -24.63
N ARG A 173 1.93 5.00 -25.84
CA ARG A 173 3.16 4.24 -26.08
C ARG A 173 4.38 5.10 -25.73
N ASN A 174 5.37 4.49 -25.10
CA ASN A 174 6.58 5.11 -24.57
C ASN A 174 6.40 6.03 -23.36
N GLU A 175 5.17 6.18 -22.85
CA GLU A 175 4.95 6.84 -21.56
C GLU A 175 5.23 5.91 -20.38
N MET A 176 5.35 6.49 -19.20
CA MET A 176 5.52 5.75 -17.97
C MET A 176 4.16 5.32 -17.41
N ALA A 177 4.10 4.09 -16.88
CA ALA A 177 2.93 3.60 -16.18
C ALA A 177 3.31 2.70 -15.01
N VAL A 178 2.41 2.59 -14.04
CA VAL A 178 2.45 1.56 -13.02
C VAL A 178 1.70 0.34 -13.53
N ILE A 179 2.30 -0.84 -13.44
CA ILE A 179 1.72 -2.12 -13.84
C ILE A 179 1.49 -2.98 -12.59
N ALA A 180 0.36 -3.69 -12.56
CA ALA A 180 -0.02 -4.60 -11.49
C ALA A 180 0.03 -6.06 -12.00
N PRO A 181 1.13 -6.81 -11.78
CA PRO A 181 1.31 -8.15 -12.33
C PRO A 181 0.16 -9.11 -12.02
N LYS A 182 -0.36 -9.08 -10.79
CA LYS A 182 -1.48 -9.92 -10.34
C LYS A 182 -2.80 -9.69 -11.10
N LEU A 183 -2.96 -8.57 -11.79
CA LEU A 183 -4.11 -8.31 -12.67
C LEU A 183 -3.83 -8.69 -14.14
N GLY A 184 -2.58 -8.97 -14.50
CA GLY A 184 -2.11 -9.25 -15.85
C GLY A 184 -1.44 -8.04 -16.52
N GLU A 185 -0.62 -8.30 -17.54
CA GLU A 185 0.27 -7.32 -18.19
C GLU A 185 -0.43 -6.15 -18.90
N ASN A 186 -1.74 -6.26 -19.16
CA ASN A 186 -2.54 -5.21 -19.81
C ASN A 186 -3.26 -4.28 -18.81
N ASN A 187 -2.87 -4.31 -17.54
CA ASN A 187 -3.48 -3.48 -16.51
C ASN A 187 -2.48 -2.44 -16.06
N GLY A 188 -2.72 -1.20 -16.49
CA GLY A 188 -1.86 -0.07 -16.23
C GLY A 188 -2.58 1.09 -15.53
N TRP A 189 -1.80 1.88 -14.80
CA TRP A 189 -2.23 3.12 -14.16
C TRP A 189 -1.22 4.22 -14.43
N HIS A 190 -1.70 5.45 -14.58
CA HIS A 190 -0.83 6.60 -14.34
C HIS A 190 -0.24 6.51 -12.91
N PRO A 191 0.97 7.02 -12.65
CA PRO A 191 1.54 7.07 -11.31
C PRO A 191 0.59 7.63 -10.24
N ALA A 192 -0.06 8.76 -10.51
CA ALA A 192 -1.05 9.36 -9.61
C ALA A 192 -2.39 8.59 -9.51
N CYS A 193 -2.63 7.65 -10.42
CA CYS A 193 -3.84 6.85 -10.47
C CYS A 193 -3.75 5.52 -9.71
N PHE A 194 -2.56 5.12 -9.25
CA PHE A 194 -2.38 3.87 -8.52
C PHE A 194 -2.76 4.02 -7.05
N THR A 195 -4.07 4.11 -6.79
CA THR A 195 -4.65 4.41 -5.48
C THR A 195 -5.61 3.33 -5.01
N CYS A 196 -5.74 3.16 -3.69
CA CYS A 196 -6.75 2.30 -3.09
C CYS A 196 -8.17 2.76 -3.46
N ALA A 197 -9.05 1.83 -3.83
CA ALA A 197 -10.44 2.13 -4.16
C ALA A 197 -11.29 2.68 -3.00
N THR A 198 -10.86 2.48 -1.73
CA THR A 198 -11.63 2.89 -0.55
C THR A 198 -11.21 4.26 -0.01
N CYS A 199 -9.91 4.51 0.19
CA CYS A 199 -9.43 5.78 0.75
C CYS A 199 -8.87 6.75 -0.29
N GLU A 200 -8.80 6.33 -1.56
CA GLU A 200 -8.29 7.12 -2.69
C GLU A 200 -6.84 7.61 -2.53
N GLN A 201 -6.12 7.10 -1.53
CA GLN A 201 -4.70 7.38 -1.32
C GLN A 201 -3.84 6.50 -2.23
N LEU A 202 -2.68 7.02 -2.64
CA LEU A 202 -1.67 6.25 -3.37
C LEU A 202 -1.27 5.01 -2.57
N LEU A 203 -1.19 3.88 -3.27
CA LEU A 203 -0.81 2.61 -2.69
C LEU A 203 0.66 2.66 -2.29
N ILE A 204 0.91 2.53 -0.98
CA ILE A 204 2.23 2.77 -0.41
C ILE A 204 3.28 1.85 -1.03
N ASP A 205 4.35 2.45 -1.55
CA ASP A 205 5.44 1.76 -2.24
C ASP A 205 4.96 0.74 -3.28
N LEU A 206 3.87 1.07 -3.99
CA LEU A 206 3.22 0.22 -4.99
C LEU A 206 2.67 -1.11 -4.46
N THR A 207 2.50 -1.25 -3.14
CA THR A 207 1.95 -2.47 -2.52
C THR A 207 0.44 -2.45 -2.56
N TYR A 208 -0.17 -3.53 -3.04
CA TYR A 208 -1.60 -3.58 -3.29
C TYR A 208 -2.19 -4.98 -3.07
N CYS A 209 -3.47 -5.03 -2.72
CA CYS A 209 -4.26 -6.24 -2.72
C CYS A 209 -5.34 -6.17 -3.81
N VAL A 210 -5.59 -7.29 -4.47
CA VAL A 210 -6.61 -7.41 -5.53
C VAL A 210 -7.82 -8.15 -5.00
N LYS A 211 -9.01 -7.63 -5.32
CA LYS A 211 -10.28 -8.36 -5.22
C LYS A 211 -11.19 -7.96 -6.37
N ASP A 212 -11.73 -8.95 -7.09
CA ASP A 212 -12.68 -8.75 -8.19
C ASP A 212 -12.19 -7.73 -9.25
N GLY A 213 -10.89 -7.74 -9.55
CA GLY A 213 -10.26 -6.81 -10.50
C GLY A 213 -10.00 -5.39 -9.97
N ILE A 214 -10.30 -5.12 -8.70
CA ILE A 214 -10.15 -3.82 -8.04
C ILE A 214 -8.97 -3.89 -7.05
N ILE A 215 -8.19 -2.80 -7.00
CA ILE A 215 -7.02 -2.67 -6.12
C ILE A 215 -7.36 -1.93 -4.81
N TYR A 216 -6.84 -2.46 -3.71
CA TYR A 216 -7.01 -1.94 -2.36
C TYR A 216 -5.66 -1.88 -1.65
N CYS A 217 -5.53 -1.04 -0.63
CA CYS A 217 -4.44 -1.24 0.32
C CYS A 217 -4.74 -2.47 1.20
N GLU A 218 -3.71 -3.05 1.82
CA GLU A 218 -3.83 -4.23 2.68
C GLU A 218 -4.90 -4.04 3.77
N ARG A 219 -4.88 -2.88 4.43
CA ARG A 219 -5.86 -2.53 5.47
C ARG A 219 -7.31 -2.63 4.99
N HIS A 220 -7.65 -1.95 3.89
CA HIS A 220 -9.02 -1.95 3.37
C HIS A 220 -9.40 -3.27 2.74
N TYR A 221 -8.45 -4.00 2.13
CA TYR A 221 -8.69 -5.37 1.69
C TYR A 221 -9.10 -6.26 2.87
N ALA A 222 -8.45 -6.14 4.02
CA ALA A 222 -8.81 -6.90 5.21
C ALA A 222 -10.21 -6.53 5.72
N GLU A 223 -10.55 -5.25 5.71
CA GLU A 223 -11.87 -4.75 6.12
C GLU A 223 -13.02 -5.23 5.19
N LEU A 224 -12.72 -5.66 3.94
CA LEU A 224 -13.70 -6.32 3.07
C LEU A 224 -14.08 -7.74 3.53
N HIS A 225 -13.26 -8.38 4.37
CA HIS A 225 -13.43 -9.77 4.78
C HIS A 225 -13.78 -9.90 6.25
N LYS A 226 -13.22 -9.03 7.09
CA LYS A 226 -13.32 -9.12 8.54
C LYS A 226 -13.38 -7.72 9.16
N PRO A 227 -14.28 -7.48 10.14
CA PRO A 227 -14.37 -6.18 10.78
C PRO A 227 -13.12 -5.88 11.61
N ARG A 228 -12.72 -4.62 11.68
CA ARG A 228 -11.56 -4.17 12.45
C ARG A 228 -11.98 -3.43 13.71
N CYS A 229 -11.25 -3.64 14.80
CA CYS A 229 -11.41 -2.83 16.00
C CYS A 229 -10.82 -1.43 15.81
N HIS A 230 -11.61 -0.38 16.07
CA HIS A 230 -11.20 1.02 15.87
C HIS A 230 -10.01 1.47 16.75
N ALA A 231 -9.76 0.79 17.87
CA ALA A 231 -8.81 1.24 18.87
C ALA A 231 -7.49 0.43 18.88
N CYS A 232 -7.53 -0.91 18.83
CA CYS A 232 -6.29 -1.71 18.73
C CYS A 232 -5.86 -2.01 17.28
N ASP A 233 -6.72 -1.66 16.31
CA ASP A 233 -6.53 -1.89 14.89
C ASP A 233 -6.45 -3.38 14.49
N GLU A 234 -6.82 -4.32 15.37
CA GLU A 234 -6.83 -5.74 15.04
C GLU A 234 -8.06 -6.14 14.22
N VAL A 235 -7.86 -7.05 13.28
CA VAL A 235 -8.92 -7.72 12.53
C VAL A 235 -9.62 -8.72 13.45
N SER A 236 -10.95 -8.69 13.47
CA SER A 236 -11.76 -9.53 14.36
C SER A 236 -12.10 -10.86 13.69
N PHE A 237 -11.90 -11.96 14.41
CA PHE A 237 -12.25 -13.32 13.99
C PHE A 237 -13.34 -13.89 14.91
N PRO A 238 -14.57 -13.35 14.89
CA PRO A 238 -15.67 -13.94 15.64
C PRO A 238 -16.04 -15.30 15.03
N TYR A 239 -16.36 -16.24 15.91
CA TYR A 239 -16.82 -17.60 15.62
C TYR A 239 -17.89 -17.68 14.53
#